data_AF-A0A2N1QUD1-F1
#
_entry.id   AF-A0A2N1QUD1-F1
#
_cell.length_a   1.000
_cell.length_b   1.000
_cell.length_c   1.000
_cell.angle_alpha   90.00
_cell.angle_beta   90.00
_cell.angle_gamma   90.00
#
_symmetry.space_group_name_H-M   'P 1'
#
loop_
_entity.id
_entity.type
_entity.pdbx_description
1 polymer ?
#
loop_
_entity_poly.entity_id
_entity_poly.type
_entity_poly.pdbx_seq_one_letter_code
_entity_poly.pdbx_strand_id
1 'polypeptide(L)'
;MSFNMKDCLNNKLKQKINKNNKTLGEVEIFRTMSDCFKDIDSLNVESAFIIKETHQKINATYKSPALARAKITKEIADLMTIVICNNKIKNCIRISFMQAKWTGKKNAVPLKSFKGDYFQWELLHERPNDIEISNSGEAIHLPKNVFSKTSYKSISNFGVFYKDIYGEIDMLYAIPELISPTCIPDSKCKWEKTFIPLHYLAPCYLLENDFCSDPLHILCCPIRNISSAQNHKEIIYTHDINKYAEYMLDGFIGSPVTENKLLIESLILYVNQLKKHTEEEQDPENKKADLKVLEVLLGSLDGLRADNKSETDRNESKCSGIVPTMIINITNHKVKTEE
;
A
#
# COMPACT_ATOMS: atom_id res chain seq x y z
N MET A 1 7.10 17.88 -19.82
CA MET A 1 7.80 18.43 -18.63
C MET A 1 7.64 17.38 -17.54
N SER A 2 8.73 16.77 -17.06
CA SER A 2 8.64 15.77 -15.98
C SER A 2 8.32 16.48 -14.67
N PHE A 3 7.26 16.08 -14.00
CA PHE A 3 6.93 16.60 -12.68
C PHE A 3 8.05 16.24 -11.69
N ASN A 4 8.54 17.24 -10.94
CA ASN A 4 9.53 17.05 -9.89
C ASN A 4 8.85 17.14 -8.52
N MET A 5 8.53 15.97 -7.95
CA MET A 5 7.92 15.83 -6.63
C MET A 5 8.78 16.46 -5.54
N LYS A 6 10.09 16.29 -5.61
CA LYS A 6 11.03 16.83 -4.63
C LYS A 6 10.98 18.35 -4.61
N ASP A 7 10.99 18.99 -5.78
CA ASP A 7 10.90 20.45 -5.89
C ASP A 7 9.55 20.95 -5.37
N CYS A 8 8.45 20.32 -5.79
CA CYS A 8 7.11 20.67 -5.31
C CYS A 8 7.03 20.61 -3.79
N LEU A 9 7.44 19.49 -3.19
CA LEU A 9 7.38 19.25 -1.77
C LEU A 9 8.22 20.29 -1.01
N ASN A 10 9.47 20.49 -1.40
CA ASN A 10 10.37 21.40 -0.71
C ASN A 10 9.90 22.86 -0.84
N ASN A 11 9.36 23.27 -1.98
CA ASN A 11 8.84 24.61 -2.18
C ASN A 11 7.59 24.87 -1.32
N LYS A 12 6.61 23.95 -1.32
CA LYS A 12 5.42 24.07 -0.48
C LYS A 12 5.77 24.07 1.02
N LEU A 13 6.71 23.22 1.45
CA LEU A 13 7.16 23.20 2.85
C LEU A 13 7.89 24.49 3.26
N LYS A 14 8.80 25.01 2.42
CA LYS A 14 9.47 26.31 2.67
C LYS A 14 8.44 27.43 2.86
N GLN A 15 7.39 27.48 2.04
CA GLN A 15 6.31 28.45 2.17
C GLN A 15 5.53 28.29 3.49
N LYS A 16 5.16 27.05 3.86
CA LYS A 16 4.42 26.78 5.11
C LYS A 16 5.22 27.10 6.37
N ILE A 17 6.52 26.80 6.40
CA ILE A 17 7.41 27.11 7.53
C ILE A 17 7.51 28.62 7.73
N ASN A 18 7.77 29.37 6.65
CA ASN A 18 7.90 30.83 6.70
C ASN A 18 6.62 31.52 7.17
N LYS A 19 5.45 30.93 6.89
CA LYS A 19 4.14 31.50 7.27
C LYS A 19 3.77 31.23 8.73
N ASN A 20 4.16 30.07 9.28
CA ASN A 20 3.57 29.57 10.53
C ASN A 20 4.57 29.40 11.70
N ASN A 21 5.88 29.59 11.51
CA ASN A 21 6.91 29.36 12.54
C ASN A 21 6.81 27.99 13.25
N LYS A 22 6.20 26.99 12.61
CA LYS A 22 5.98 25.65 13.18
C LYS A 22 7.11 24.70 12.79
N THR A 23 7.48 23.82 13.72
CA THR A 23 8.36 22.68 13.46
C THR A 23 7.67 21.67 12.54
N LEU A 24 8.39 21.18 11.54
CA LEU A 24 7.91 20.14 10.62
C LEU A 24 7.70 18.82 11.36
N GLY A 25 6.45 18.35 11.38
CA GLY A 25 6.09 16.99 11.79
C GLY A 25 5.91 16.06 10.58
N GLU A 26 5.98 14.75 10.83
CA GLU A 26 5.79 13.69 9.82
C GLU A 26 4.48 13.84 9.04
N VAL A 27 3.38 14.06 9.74
CA VAL A 27 2.05 14.26 9.17
C VAL A 27 2.03 15.47 8.22
N GLU A 28 2.75 16.55 8.53
CA GLU A 28 2.75 17.75 7.68
C GLU A 28 3.56 17.55 6.40
N ILE A 29 4.71 16.87 6.49
CA ILE A 29 5.52 16.49 5.31
C ILE A 29 4.67 15.64 4.40
N PHE A 30 3.96 14.68 4.98
CA PHE A 30 3.11 13.81 4.20
C PHE A 30 1.92 14.54 3.56
N ARG A 31 1.17 15.35 4.31
CA ARG A 31 0.08 16.16 3.76
C ARG A 31 0.56 17.02 2.59
N THR A 32 1.75 17.59 2.70
CA THR A 32 2.34 18.38 1.61
C THR A 32 2.74 17.53 0.41
N MET A 33 3.19 16.30 0.61
CA MET A 33 3.39 15.35 -0.50
C MET A 33 2.06 15.01 -1.17
N SER A 34 0.98 14.84 -0.40
CA SER A 34 -0.38 14.66 -0.95
C SER A 34 -0.82 15.86 -1.78
N ASP A 35 -0.60 17.08 -1.28
CA ASP A 35 -0.90 18.31 -2.02
C ASP A 35 -0.12 18.37 -3.34
N CYS A 36 1.10 17.83 -3.39
CA CYS A 36 1.88 17.75 -4.61
C CYS A 36 1.34 16.72 -5.61
N PHE A 37 0.86 15.57 -5.16
CA PHE A 37 0.20 14.62 -6.07
C PHE A 37 -1.09 15.18 -6.66
N LYS A 38 -1.88 15.93 -5.89
CA LYS A 38 -3.07 16.64 -6.40
C LYS A 38 -2.71 17.62 -7.52
N ASP A 39 -1.58 18.32 -7.40
CA ASP A 39 -1.10 19.21 -8.47
C ASP A 39 -0.77 18.42 -9.75
N ILE A 40 -0.22 17.20 -9.64
CA ILE A 40 0.03 16.32 -10.80
C ILE A 40 -1.29 15.92 -11.47
N ASP A 41 -2.29 15.53 -10.68
CA ASP A 41 -3.60 15.11 -11.20
C ASP A 41 -4.32 16.24 -11.93
N SER A 42 -4.15 17.49 -11.48
CA SER A 42 -4.68 18.66 -12.19
C SER A 42 -4.11 18.80 -13.62
N LEU A 43 -2.94 18.21 -13.87
CA LEU A 43 -2.25 18.20 -15.15
C LEU A 43 -2.55 16.94 -15.99
N ASN A 44 -2.97 15.84 -15.37
CA ASN A 44 -3.24 14.56 -16.02
C ASN A 44 -4.66 14.07 -15.71
N VAL A 45 -5.61 14.38 -16.60
CA VAL A 45 -7.04 14.01 -16.46
C VAL A 45 -7.28 12.50 -16.41
N GLU A 46 -6.28 11.69 -16.73
CA GLU A 46 -6.41 10.23 -16.81
C GLU A 46 -6.21 9.55 -15.45
N SER A 47 -5.25 9.98 -14.63
CA SER A 47 -4.95 9.36 -13.34
C SER A 47 -5.56 10.15 -12.18
N ALA A 48 -5.93 9.45 -11.10
CA ALA A 48 -6.47 10.10 -9.91
C ALA A 48 -5.81 9.54 -8.66
N PHE A 49 -5.43 10.42 -7.74
CA PHE A 49 -4.65 10.09 -6.56
C PHE A 49 -5.39 10.57 -5.31
N ILE A 50 -5.82 9.62 -4.50
CA ILE A 50 -6.49 9.88 -3.24
C ILE A 50 -5.63 9.35 -2.12
N ILE A 51 -5.28 10.22 -1.18
CA ILE A 51 -4.73 9.78 0.09
C ILE A 51 -5.72 10.02 1.21
N LYS A 52 -5.96 8.97 1.98
CA LYS A 52 -6.61 9.03 3.28
C LYS A 52 -5.58 9.02 4.39
N GLU A 53 -5.67 10.01 5.27
CA GLU A 53 -5.02 9.95 6.58
C GLU A 53 -5.79 9.00 7.50
N THR A 54 -5.17 7.87 7.82
CA THR A 54 -5.70 6.81 8.70
C THR A 54 -5.22 6.94 10.14
N HIS A 55 -4.35 7.93 10.41
CA HIS A 55 -3.83 8.28 11.72
C HIS A 55 -4.89 8.24 12.82
N GLN A 56 -4.72 7.31 13.77
CA GLN A 56 -5.57 7.06 14.94
C GLN A 56 -7.04 6.67 14.65
N LYS A 57 -7.40 6.39 13.39
CA LYS A 57 -8.79 6.12 12.99
C LYS A 57 -9.08 4.64 12.73
N ILE A 58 -8.09 3.92 12.19
CA ILE A 58 -8.23 2.52 11.81
C ILE A 58 -7.16 1.70 12.53
N ASN A 59 -7.59 0.84 13.43
CA ASN A 59 -6.71 -0.07 14.15
C ASN A 59 -6.92 -1.52 13.69
N ALA A 60 -5.83 -2.27 13.59
CA ALA A 60 -5.80 -3.70 13.38
C ALA A 60 -5.35 -4.39 14.68
N THR A 61 -6.10 -5.40 15.09
CA THR A 61 -5.75 -6.28 16.20
C THR A 61 -5.37 -7.65 15.66
N TYR A 62 -4.21 -8.18 16.08
CA TYR A 62 -3.68 -9.45 15.61
C TYR A 62 -2.90 -10.18 16.71
N LYS A 63 -2.57 -11.46 16.48
CA LYS A 63 -1.77 -12.27 17.41
C LYS A 63 -0.29 -12.24 17.03
N SER A 64 0.50 -11.51 17.82
CA SER A 64 1.93 -11.31 17.57
C SER A 64 2.73 -12.60 17.77
N PRO A 65 3.48 -13.08 16.75
CA PRO A 65 4.43 -14.18 16.93
C PRO A 65 5.55 -13.83 17.93
N ALA A 66 6.03 -12.58 17.94
CA ALA A 66 7.11 -12.14 18.84
C ALA A 66 6.75 -12.22 20.33
N LEU A 67 5.46 -12.11 20.67
CA LEU A 67 4.97 -12.21 22.05
C LEU A 67 4.12 -13.44 22.30
N ALA A 68 4.54 -14.61 21.81
CA ALA A 68 3.85 -15.88 22.07
C ALA A 68 2.33 -15.83 21.78
N ARG A 69 1.95 -15.20 20.66
CA ARG A 69 0.56 -15.01 20.22
C ARG A 69 -0.29 -14.08 21.10
N ALA A 70 0.31 -13.22 21.91
CA ALA A 70 -0.40 -12.14 22.58
C ALA A 70 -1.14 -11.25 21.58
N LYS A 71 -2.33 -10.78 21.96
CA LYS A 71 -3.10 -9.82 21.15
C LYS A 71 -2.42 -8.46 21.19
N ILE A 72 -2.12 -7.92 20.01
CA ILE A 72 -1.58 -6.59 19.82
C ILE A 72 -2.54 -5.79 18.96
N THR A 73 -2.80 -4.55 19.38
CA THR A 73 -3.58 -3.57 18.61
C THR A 73 -2.67 -2.46 18.17
N LYS A 74 -2.64 -2.21 16.86
CA LYS A 74 -1.88 -1.12 16.24
C LYS A 74 -2.72 -0.43 15.18
N GLU A 75 -2.32 0.77 14.85
CA GLU A 75 -2.87 1.45 13.68
C GLU A 75 -2.55 0.63 12.42
N ILE A 76 -3.45 0.61 11.44
CA ILE A 76 -3.20 -0.18 10.23
C ILE A 76 -2.03 0.38 9.40
N ALA A 77 -1.93 1.70 9.33
CA ALA A 77 -0.91 2.51 8.69
C ALA A 77 -1.23 3.97 8.99
N ASP A 78 -0.25 4.87 8.95
CA ASP A 78 -0.52 6.30 9.03
C ASP A 78 -1.42 6.76 7.88
N LEU A 79 -1.30 6.09 6.73
CA LEU A 79 -1.84 6.52 5.45
C LEU A 79 -2.32 5.36 4.60
N MET A 80 -3.47 5.54 3.98
CA MET A 80 -3.99 4.68 2.92
C MET A 80 -4.01 5.46 1.62
N THR A 81 -3.31 4.97 0.60
CA THR A 81 -3.27 5.58 -0.73
C THR A 81 -4.09 4.75 -1.70
N ILE A 82 -4.92 5.42 -2.49
CA ILE A 82 -5.70 4.85 -3.59
C ILE A 82 -5.30 5.58 -4.86
N VAL A 83 -4.84 4.83 -5.86
CA VAL A 83 -4.41 5.37 -7.14
C VAL A 83 -5.23 4.76 -8.26
N ILE A 84 -5.83 5.59 -9.10
CA ILE A 84 -6.34 5.19 -10.39
C ILE A 84 -5.19 5.34 -11.38
N CYS A 85 -4.61 4.21 -11.75
CA CYS A 85 -3.61 4.15 -12.80
C CYS A 85 -4.38 4.03 -14.11
N ASN A 86 -4.46 5.11 -14.87
CA ASN A 86 -5.04 5.12 -16.21
C ASN A 86 -3.92 5.51 -17.14
N ASN A 87 -3.16 4.50 -17.57
CA ASN A 87 -2.06 4.68 -18.50
C ASN A 87 -2.24 3.73 -19.68
N LYS A 88 -1.44 3.94 -20.73
CA LYS A 88 -1.48 3.17 -21.98
C LYS A 88 -1.28 1.65 -21.80
N ILE A 89 -0.87 1.19 -20.62
CA ILE A 89 -0.49 -0.21 -20.36
C ILE A 89 -1.60 -0.94 -19.60
N LYS A 90 -2.23 -0.32 -18.58
CA LYS A 90 -3.34 -0.96 -17.86
C LYS A 90 -4.13 0.05 -17.03
N ASN A 91 -5.45 0.05 -17.22
CA ASN A 91 -6.37 0.75 -16.34
C ASN A 91 -6.58 -0.10 -15.09
N CYS A 92 -6.18 0.40 -13.93
CA CYS A 92 -6.43 -0.29 -12.66
C CYS A 92 -6.50 0.68 -11.49
N ILE A 93 -7.25 0.27 -10.47
CA ILE A 93 -7.25 0.93 -9.17
C ILE A 93 -6.30 0.15 -8.27
N ARG A 94 -5.36 0.84 -7.63
CA ARG A 94 -4.39 0.25 -6.69
C ARG A 94 -4.56 0.86 -5.30
N ILE A 95 -4.32 0.05 -4.28
CA ILE A 95 -4.34 0.45 -2.88
C ILE A 95 -3.01 0.13 -2.20
N SER A 96 -2.56 1.02 -1.32
CA SER A 96 -1.41 0.77 -0.45
C SER A 96 -1.62 1.37 0.94
N PHE A 97 -0.98 0.77 1.93
CA PHE A 97 -0.97 1.15 3.33
C PHE A 97 0.45 1.51 3.73
N MET A 98 0.70 2.78 3.97
CA MET A 98 2.03 3.31 4.23
C MET A 98 2.19 3.75 5.68
N GLN A 99 3.24 3.27 6.34
CA GLN A 99 3.74 3.87 7.56
C GLN A 99 4.74 4.97 7.21
N ALA A 100 4.44 6.22 7.59
CA ALA A 100 5.37 7.32 7.44
C ALA A 100 6.35 7.33 8.62
N LYS A 101 7.56 7.87 8.40
CA LYS A 101 8.54 8.18 9.46
C LYS A 101 9.30 9.44 9.12
N TRP A 102 9.47 10.35 10.07
CA TRP A 102 10.35 11.52 9.91
C TRP A 102 11.60 11.42 10.78
N THR A 103 12.78 11.44 10.14
CA THR A 103 14.05 11.36 10.88
C THR A 103 14.54 12.71 11.39
N GLY A 104 14.17 13.83 10.74
CA GLY A 104 14.61 15.18 11.10
C GLY A 104 16.09 15.48 10.84
N LYS A 105 16.90 14.45 10.61
CA LYS A 105 18.37 14.54 10.51
C LYS A 105 18.80 14.70 9.07
N LYS A 106 19.87 15.47 8.87
CA LYS A 106 20.68 15.37 7.66
C LYS A 106 21.33 14.00 7.67
N ASN A 107 21.10 13.22 6.61
CA ASN A 107 21.69 11.91 6.46
C ASN A 107 22.52 11.89 5.17
N ALA A 108 23.69 11.28 5.24
CA ALA A 108 24.36 10.83 4.02
C ALA A 108 23.43 9.81 3.36
N VAL A 109 23.09 10.02 2.09
CA VAL A 109 22.23 9.13 1.31
C VAL A 109 23.02 7.84 1.00
N PRO A 110 22.40 6.65 1.06
CA PRO A 110 21.03 6.37 1.55
C PRO A 110 20.91 6.36 3.09
N LEU A 111 19.69 6.46 3.62
CA LEU A 111 19.44 6.44 5.07
C LEU A 111 19.86 5.10 5.69
N LYS A 112 20.87 5.11 6.59
CA LYS A 112 21.40 3.88 7.23
C LYS A 112 20.43 3.20 8.20
N SER A 113 19.66 4.00 8.94
CA SER A 113 18.71 3.48 9.92
C SER A 113 17.68 4.52 10.31
N PHE A 114 16.53 4.08 10.79
CA PHE A 114 15.48 4.95 11.31
C PHE A 114 14.80 4.31 12.52
N LYS A 115 14.09 5.12 13.29
CA LYS A 115 13.29 4.60 14.40
C LYS A 115 11.88 4.26 13.93
N GLY A 116 11.31 3.18 14.44
CA GLY A 116 9.96 2.75 14.15
C GLY A 116 9.35 1.92 15.27
N ASP A 117 8.07 1.58 15.13
CA ASP A 117 7.37 0.68 16.03
C ASP A 117 7.50 -0.77 15.52
N TYR A 118 7.99 -1.68 16.37
CA TYR A 118 8.18 -3.08 15.99
C TYR A 118 6.88 -3.75 15.56
N PHE A 119 5.79 -3.56 16.28
CA PHE A 119 4.54 -4.24 15.99
C PHE A 119 3.80 -3.62 14.81
N GLN A 120 4.06 -2.36 14.50
CA GLN A 120 3.64 -1.77 13.24
C GLN A 120 4.34 -2.45 12.07
N TRP A 121 5.66 -2.65 12.18
CA TRP A 121 6.42 -3.40 11.19
C TRP A 121 5.95 -4.85 11.08
N GLU A 122 5.78 -5.55 12.20
CA GLU A 122 5.31 -6.95 12.22
C GLU A 122 3.93 -7.09 11.58
N LEU A 123 2.99 -6.18 11.85
CA LEU A 123 1.67 -6.15 11.20
C LEU A 123 1.78 -6.06 9.68
N LEU A 124 2.58 -5.10 9.19
CA LEU A 124 2.74 -4.83 7.76
C LEU A 124 3.57 -5.91 7.05
N HIS A 125 4.53 -6.52 7.75
CA HIS A 125 5.38 -7.59 7.25
C HIS A 125 4.65 -8.93 7.18
N GLU A 126 4.10 -9.39 8.31
CA GLU A 126 3.50 -10.72 8.42
C GLU A 126 2.12 -10.79 7.74
N ARG A 127 1.42 -9.66 7.60
CA ARG A 127 0.07 -9.56 7.01
C ARG A 127 -0.86 -10.67 7.48
N PRO A 128 -1.07 -10.82 8.81
CA PRO A 128 -1.77 -11.99 9.35
C PRO A 128 -3.18 -12.14 8.77
N ASN A 129 -3.60 -13.38 8.54
CA ASN A 129 -4.92 -13.70 7.99
C ASN A 129 -6.07 -13.43 8.97
N ASP A 130 -5.78 -13.35 10.27
CA ASP A 130 -6.74 -13.27 11.37
C ASP A 130 -6.82 -11.86 11.99
N ILE A 131 -6.58 -10.80 11.21
CA ILE A 131 -6.74 -9.43 11.72
C ILE A 131 -8.19 -9.08 12.02
N GLU A 132 -8.40 -8.44 13.15
CA GLU A 132 -9.63 -7.76 13.52
C GLU A 132 -9.46 -6.26 13.28
N ILE A 133 -10.22 -5.69 12.35
CA ILE A 133 -10.21 -4.24 12.10
C ILE A 133 -11.24 -3.56 13.00
N SER A 134 -10.78 -2.64 13.84
CA SER A 134 -11.62 -1.76 14.65
C SER A 134 -11.53 -0.33 14.13
N ASN A 135 -12.68 0.21 13.75
CA ASN A 135 -12.84 1.56 13.24
C ASN A 135 -13.52 2.40 14.31
N SER A 136 -12.75 2.97 15.23
CA SER A 136 -13.31 3.84 16.25
C SER A 136 -13.86 5.11 15.59
N GLY A 137 -15.19 5.19 15.47
CA GLY A 137 -15.88 6.39 14.94
C GLY A 137 -15.89 6.55 13.42
N GLU A 138 -15.36 5.59 12.65
CA GLU A 138 -15.44 5.64 11.18
C GLU A 138 -16.51 4.71 10.61
N ALA A 139 -17.17 5.17 9.53
CA ALA A 139 -18.22 4.44 8.83
C ALA A 139 -17.72 3.43 7.77
N ILE A 140 -16.39 3.27 7.59
CA ILE A 140 -15.80 2.47 6.49
C ILE A 140 -15.12 1.22 7.02
N HIS A 141 -15.77 0.08 6.86
CA HIS A 141 -15.23 -1.23 7.24
C HIS A 141 -14.25 -1.74 6.18
N LEU A 142 -12.95 -1.77 6.49
CA LEU A 142 -11.99 -2.49 5.66
C LEU A 142 -12.22 -4.01 5.81
N PRO A 143 -12.10 -4.80 4.73
CA PRO A 143 -12.16 -6.26 4.83
C PRO A 143 -11.08 -6.79 5.78
N LYS A 144 -11.41 -7.81 6.59
CA LYS A 144 -10.46 -8.50 7.49
C LYS A 144 -9.26 -9.11 6.77
N ASN A 145 -9.28 -9.22 5.45
CA ASN A 145 -8.23 -9.82 4.63
C ASN A 145 -7.65 -8.83 3.63
N VAL A 146 -7.74 -7.53 3.94
CA VAL A 146 -7.27 -6.46 3.06
C VAL A 146 -5.80 -6.66 2.65
N PHE A 147 -4.97 -7.24 3.53
CA PHE A 147 -3.57 -7.55 3.25
C PHE A 147 -3.31 -8.94 2.70
N SER A 148 -4.09 -9.94 3.12
CA SER A 148 -3.66 -11.34 3.02
C SER A 148 -4.13 -12.07 1.75
N LYS A 149 -4.94 -11.42 0.93
CA LYS A 149 -5.46 -11.98 -0.34
C LYS A 149 -4.73 -11.49 -1.58
N THR A 150 -3.63 -10.76 -1.43
CA THR A 150 -2.86 -10.21 -2.55
C THR A 150 -1.47 -10.84 -2.63
N SER A 151 -0.97 -11.03 -3.85
CA SER A 151 0.43 -11.41 -4.12
C SER A 151 1.38 -10.21 -4.12
N TYR A 152 0.85 -8.98 -4.06
CA TYR A 152 1.63 -7.74 -4.13
C TYR A 152 2.20 -7.36 -2.76
N LYS A 153 3.52 -7.27 -2.65
CA LYS A 153 4.20 -6.91 -1.39
C LYS A 153 4.09 -5.43 -1.07
N SER A 154 3.99 -4.59 -2.09
CA SER A 154 3.87 -3.13 -1.97
C SER A 154 2.52 -2.65 -1.45
N ILE A 155 1.55 -3.55 -1.22
CA ILE A 155 0.31 -3.21 -0.50
C ILE A 155 0.59 -2.62 0.88
N SER A 156 1.69 -3.02 1.51
CA SER A 156 2.18 -2.49 2.77
C SER A 156 3.57 -1.91 2.54
N ASN A 157 3.85 -0.72 3.03
CA ASN A 157 5.15 -0.09 2.82
C ASN A 157 5.50 0.95 3.89
N PHE A 158 6.77 1.38 3.88
CA PHE A 158 7.31 2.42 4.74
C PHE A 158 7.83 3.58 3.89
N GLY A 159 7.39 4.80 4.23
CA GLY A 159 7.90 6.05 3.70
C GLY A 159 8.70 6.79 4.77
N VAL A 160 10.03 6.76 4.68
CA VAL A 160 10.93 7.38 5.65
C VAL A 160 11.52 8.66 5.08
N PHE A 161 11.02 9.79 5.55
CA PHE A 161 11.47 11.11 5.18
C PHE A 161 12.79 11.47 5.88
N TYR A 162 13.70 12.10 5.14
CA TYR A 162 14.99 12.56 5.64
C TYR A 162 15.41 13.87 4.96
N LYS A 163 16.41 14.56 5.52
CA LYS A 163 17.10 15.66 4.83
C LYS A 163 18.33 15.12 4.11
N ASP A 164 18.43 15.39 2.82
CA ASP A 164 19.59 15.01 2.02
C ASP A 164 20.83 15.89 2.30
N ILE A 165 21.88 15.71 1.51
CA ILE A 165 23.13 16.46 1.64
C ILE A 165 22.96 17.97 1.39
N TYR A 166 21.96 18.36 0.59
CA TYR A 166 21.61 19.76 0.31
C TYR A 166 20.66 20.33 1.37
N GLY A 167 20.17 19.49 2.29
CA GLY A 167 19.21 19.86 3.33
C GLY A 167 17.76 19.86 2.85
N GLU A 168 17.51 19.32 1.65
CA GLU A 168 16.17 19.17 1.08
C GLU A 168 15.54 17.87 1.55
N ILE A 169 14.22 17.87 1.66
CA ILE A 169 13.46 16.69 2.05
C ILE A 169 13.41 15.72 0.89
N ASP A 170 13.74 14.48 1.20
CA ASP A 170 13.63 13.33 0.31
C ASP A 170 13.03 12.14 1.08
N MET A 171 12.76 11.04 0.39
CA MET A 171 12.07 9.89 0.96
C MET A 171 12.72 8.57 0.58
N LEU A 172 12.93 7.71 1.58
CA LEU A 172 13.16 6.29 1.39
C LEU A 172 11.81 5.58 1.40
N TYR A 173 11.48 4.91 0.31
CA TYR A 173 10.39 3.95 0.21
C TYR A 173 10.95 2.53 0.29
N ALA A 174 10.32 1.68 1.10
CA ALA A 174 10.65 0.26 1.16
C ALA A 174 9.43 -0.58 1.56
N ILE A 175 9.33 -1.80 1.04
CA ILE A 175 8.43 -2.80 1.62
C ILE A 175 8.97 -3.30 2.97
N PRO A 176 8.11 -3.75 3.91
CA PRO A 176 8.53 -4.24 5.22
C PRO A 176 9.57 -5.36 5.16
N GLU A 177 9.53 -6.21 4.14
CA GLU A 177 10.46 -7.32 3.92
C GLU A 177 11.89 -6.87 3.63
N LEU A 178 12.09 -5.60 3.25
CA LEU A 178 13.40 -5.00 2.96
C LEU A 178 13.93 -4.13 4.09
N ILE A 179 13.30 -4.15 5.26
CA ILE A 179 13.76 -3.47 6.46
C ILE A 179 13.71 -4.47 7.61
N SER A 180 14.67 -4.39 8.54
CA SER A 180 14.70 -5.30 9.68
C SER A 180 14.93 -4.55 10.98
N PRO A 181 14.22 -4.94 12.06
CA PRO A 181 14.47 -4.40 13.38
C PRO A 181 15.82 -4.89 13.91
N THR A 182 16.53 -4.04 14.64
CA THR A 182 17.80 -4.37 15.29
C THR A 182 17.67 -5.39 16.43
N CYS A 183 16.48 -5.55 17.00
CA CYS A 183 16.15 -6.59 17.98
C CYS A 183 14.64 -6.86 17.96
N ILE A 184 14.27 -8.09 18.33
CA ILE A 184 12.88 -8.47 18.63
C ILE A 184 12.55 -7.98 20.05
N PRO A 185 11.34 -7.45 20.32
CA PRO A 185 10.93 -7.07 21.68
C PRO A 185 10.95 -8.26 22.64
N ASP A 186 11.54 -8.05 23.81
CA ASP A 186 11.55 -8.98 24.93
C ASP A 186 11.60 -8.18 26.24
N SER A 187 11.82 -8.85 27.37
CA SER A 187 11.94 -8.19 28.69
C SER A 187 13.02 -7.10 28.77
N LYS A 188 13.96 -7.04 27.82
CA LYS A 188 15.10 -6.11 27.79
C LYS A 188 15.02 -5.11 26.63
N CYS A 189 14.31 -5.41 25.55
CA CYS A 189 14.26 -4.60 24.33
C CYS A 189 12.91 -3.87 24.17
N LYS A 190 12.89 -2.53 24.35
CA LYS A 190 11.71 -1.63 24.23
C LYS A 190 11.02 -1.67 22.86
N TRP A 191 9.73 -1.36 22.76
CA TRP A 191 8.92 -1.44 21.53
C TRP A 191 9.35 -0.54 20.36
N GLU A 192 9.88 0.64 20.66
CA GLU A 192 10.48 1.54 19.65
C GLU A 192 11.87 1.01 19.27
N LYS A 193 12.05 0.66 18.00
CA LYS A 193 13.26 0.03 17.49
C LYS A 193 13.96 0.89 16.47
N THR A 194 15.27 0.71 16.40
CA THR A 194 16.02 1.09 15.20
C THR A 194 15.84 0.01 14.15
N PHE A 195 15.46 0.42 12.96
CA PHE A 195 15.34 -0.38 11.76
C PHE A 195 16.51 -0.09 10.84
N ILE A 196 17.03 -1.13 10.23
CA ILE A 196 18.10 -1.05 9.24
C ILE A 196 17.52 -1.53 7.91
N PRO A 197 17.57 -0.71 6.85
CA PRO A 197 17.26 -1.18 5.51
C PRO A 197 18.20 -2.32 5.09
N LEU A 198 17.64 -3.43 4.60
CA LEU A 198 18.39 -4.65 4.30
C LEU A 198 19.47 -4.47 3.22
N HIS A 199 19.33 -3.49 2.32
CA HIS A 199 20.36 -3.18 1.33
C HIS A 199 21.68 -2.67 1.95
N TYR A 200 21.64 -2.18 3.20
CA TYR A 200 22.85 -1.88 3.98
C TYR A 200 23.47 -3.11 4.64
N LEU A 201 22.70 -4.20 4.77
CA LEU A 201 23.12 -5.45 5.41
C LEU A 201 23.58 -6.50 4.39
N ALA A 202 23.33 -6.29 3.10
CA ALA A 202 23.68 -7.23 2.03
C ALA A 202 24.51 -6.57 0.93
N PRO A 203 25.84 -6.66 0.96
CA PRO A 203 26.64 -6.51 -0.25
C PRO A 203 26.56 -7.74 -1.17
N CYS A 204 25.99 -8.89 -0.73
CA CYS A 204 26.30 -10.18 -1.37
C CYS A 204 25.15 -11.19 -1.59
N TYR A 205 23.92 -10.97 -1.11
CA TYR A 205 22.92 -12.07 -1.06
C TYR A 205 21.80 -12.04 -2.13
N LEU A 206 21.82 -11.09 -3.07
CA LEU A 206 20.78 -10.97 -4.10
C LEU A 206 21.29 -11.17 -5.55
N LEU A 207 22.51 -11.66 -5.75
CA LEU A 207 23.06 -11.92 -7.09
C LEU A 207 23.39 -13.40 -7.28
N GLU A 208 22.35 -14.24 -7.32
CA GLU A 208 22.38 -15.39 -8.23
C GLU A 208 21.59 -14.98 -9.47
N ASN A 209 22.33 -14.59 -10.50
CA ASN A 209 21.93 -14.24 -11.87
C ASN A 209 21.85 -12.75 -12.22
N ASP A 210 22.88 -12.36 -12.97
CA ASP A 210 22.97 -11.32 -13.99
C ASP A 210 23.05 -9.83 -13.61
N PHE A 211 24.29 -9.34 -13.77
CA PHE A 211 24.66 -8.01 -14.25
C PHE A 211 24.01 -6.78 -13.58
N CYS A 212 24.53 -6.41 -12.41
CA CYS A 212 24.73 -5.01 -12.07
C CYS A 212 26.10 -4.84 -11.40
N SER A 213 27.08 -4.39 -12.18
CA SER A 213 28.47 -4.17 -11.74
C SER A 213 28.66 -2.88 -10.92
N ASP A 214 27.56 -2.22 -10.53
CA ASP A 214 27.58 -1.00 -9.74
C ASP A 214 26.63 -1.15 -8.53
N PRO A 215 27.14 -1.12 -7.28
CA PRO A 215 26.33 -1.24 -6.07
C PRO A 215 25.21 -0.19 -5.97
N LEU A 216 25.36 0.97 -6.63
CA LEU A 216 24.33 1.99 -6.72
C LEU A 216 23.21 1.65 -7.71
N HIS A 217 23.49 0.86 -8.75
CA HIS A 217 22.46 0.45 -9.72
C HIS A 217 21.60 -0.71 -9.23
N ILE A 218 22.12 -1.58 -8.37
CA ILE A 218 21.35 -2.66 -7.71
C ILE A 218 20.16 -2.09 -6.92
N LEU A 219 20.28 -0.86 -6.40
CA LEU A 219 19.25 -0.17 -5.61
C LEU A 219 18.04 0.33 -6.41
N CYS A 220 18.13 0.38 -7.74
CA CYS A 220 17.05 0.84 -8.63
C CYS A 220 16.54 -0.27 -9.56
N CYS A 221 17.07 -1.50 -9.45
CA CYS A 221 16.64 -2.59 -10.28
C CYS A 221 15.32 -3.17 -9.75
N PRO A 222 14.26 -3.26 -10.58
CA PRO A 222 13.08 -4.03 -10.22
C PRO A 222 13.51 -5.48 -9.94
N ILE A 223 13.36 -5.94 -8.70
CA ILE A 223 13.64 -7.33 -8.37
C ILE A 223 12.64 -8.19 -9.13
N ARG A 224 13.12 -8.90 -10.15
CA ARG A 224 12.38 -10.03 -10.73
C ARG A 224 12.44 -11.15 -9.69
N ASN A 225 11.40 -11.33 -8.89
CA ASN A 225 11.35 -12.50 -8.01
C ASN A 225 11.34 -13.76 -8.88
N ILE A 226 12.44 -14.51 -8.80
CA ILE A 226 12.58 -15.88 -9.28
C ILE A 226 11.84 -16.77 -8.27
N SER A 227 10.53 -16.91 -8.43
CA SER A 227 9.80 -18.16 -8.17
C SER A 227 8.29 -17.94 -8.33
N SER A 228 7.72 -18.72 -9.26
CA SER A 228 6.30 -18.98 -9.51
C SER A 228 5.39 -17.84 -9.99
N ALA A 229 5.21 -17.81 -11.32
CA ALA A 229 3.92 -17.76 -12.02
C ALA A 229 3.10 -16.46 -12.15
N GLN A 230 3.54 -15.29 -11.69
CA GLN A 230 2.90 -14.02 -12.10
C GLN A 230 3.91 -12.90 -12.37
N ASN A 231 4.03 -12.52 -13.64
CA ASN A 231 4.87 -11.43 -14.16
C ASN A 231 4.37 -10.04 -13.70
N HIS A 232 4.48 -9.72 -12.41
CA HIS A 232 4.20 -8.39 -11.90
C HIS A 232 5.52 -7.68 -11.59
N LYS A 233 5.88 -6.67 -12.39
CA LYS A 233 6.97 -5.76 -12.05
C LYS A 233 6.48 -4.90 -10.88
N GLU A 234 6.91 -5.21 -9.68
CA GLU A 234 6.62 -4.42 -8.47
C GLU A 234 7.89 -3.68 -8.06
N ILE A 235 7.77 -2.40 -7.74
CA ILE A 235 8.86 -1.65 -7.13
C ILE A 235 8.75 -1.78 -5.61
N ILE A 236 9.83 -2.26 -5.02
CA ILE A 236 9.88 -2.62 -3.60
C ILE A 236 10.81 -1.72 -2.79
N TYR A 237 11.57 -0.85 -3.45
CA TYR A 237 12.51 0.08 -2.83
C TYR A 237 12.83 1.29 -3.73
N THR A 238 12.98 2.47 -3.14
CA THR A 238 13.66 3.63 -3.74
C THR A 238 14.11 4.59 -2.63
N HIS A 239 15.15 5.38 -2.85
CA HIS A 239 15.57 6.46 -1.94
C HIS A 239 15.34 7.85 -2.53
N ASP A 240 14.61 7.93 -3.64
CA ASP A 240 14.30 9.15 -4.37
C ASP A 240 12.78 9.29 -4.46
N ILE A 241 12.26 10.37 -3.87
CA ILE A 241 10.83 10.69 -3.85
C ILE A 241 10.25 10.95 -5.25
N ASN A 242 11.06 11.43 -6.20
CA ASN A 242 10.63 11.58 -7.60
C ASN A 242 10.38 10.22 -8.23
N LYS A 243 11.29 9.26 -7.99
CA LYS A 243 11.11 7.88 -8.45
C LYS A 243 9.93 7.20 -7.79
N TYR A 244 9.73 7.42 -6.49
CA TYR A 244 8.52 6.94 -5.81
C TYR A 244 7.25 7.47 -6.48
N ALA A 245 7.18 8.77 -6.76
CA ALA A 245 6.01 9.37 -7.41
C ALA A 245 5.77 8.81 -8.82
N GLU A 246 6.83 8.67 -9.62
CA GLU A 246 6.78 8.04 -10.95
C GLU A 246 6.22 6.61 -10.85
N TYR A 247 6.76 5.78 -9.95
CA TYR A 247 6.33 4.38 -9.80
C TYR A 247 4.91 4.21 -9.22
N MET A 248 4.46 5.14 -8.37
CA MET A 248 3.08 5.17 -7.92
C MET A 248 2.13 5.45 -9.07
N LEU A 249 2.42 6.46 -9.91
CA LEU A 249 1.58 6.85 -11.04
C LEU A 249 1.58 5.82 -12.17
N ASP A 250 2.71 5.12 -12.38
CA ASP A 250 2.81 4.05 -13.36
C ASP A 250 2.16 2.73 -12.90
N GLY A 251 1.70 2.66 -11.66
CA GLY A 251 1.01 1.50 -11.10
C GLY A 251 1.94 0.35 -10.72
N PHE A 252 3.20 0.63 -10.40
CA PHE A 252 4.17 -0.36 -9.93
C PHE A 252 4.20 -0.52 -8.40
N ILE A 253 3.45 0.30 -7.67
CA ILE A 253 3.32 0.26 -6.20
C ILE A 253 1.83 0.10 -5.81
N GLY A 254 1.58 -0.60 -4.71
CA GLY A 254 0.26 -0.98 -4.20
C GLY A 254 -0.25 -2.30 -4.77
N SER A 255 -1.40 -2.76 -4.31
CA SER A 255 -2.13 -3.93 -4.85
C SER A 255 -3.29 -3.49 -5.73
N PRO A 256 -3.55 -4.13 -6.88
CA PRO A 256 -4.81 -3.96 -7.61
C PRO A 256 -6.01 -4.29 -6.73
N VAL A 257 -7.06 -3.47 -6.83
CA VAL A 257 -8.32 -3.64 -6.10
C VAL A 257 -9.22 -4.68 -6.79
N THR A 258 -8.99 -4.96 -8.07
CA THR A 258 -9.78 -5.88 -8.92
C THR A 258 -9.91 -7.29 -8.36
N GLU A 259 -9.02 -7.71 -7.47
CA GLU A 259 -8.95 -9.07 -6.94
C GLU A 259 -9.90 -9.31 -5.75
N ASN A 260 -10.56 -8.26 -5.22
CA ASN A 260 -11.37 -8.38 -4.01
C ASN A 260 -12.70 -7.62 -4.11
N LYS A 261 -13.79 -8.34 -4.41
CA LYS A 261 -15.15 -7.79 -4.50
C LYS A 261 -15.59 -7.05 -3.23
N LEU A 262 -15.27 -7.58 -2.04
CA LEU A 262 -15.63 -6.93 -0.78
C LEU A 262 -14.87 -5.62 -0.59
N LEU A 263 -13.61 -5.56 -1.05
CA LEU A 263 -12.82 -4.34 -1.04
C LEU A 263 -13.41 -3.30 -2.02
N ILE A 264 -13.82 -3.72 -3.22
CA ILE A 264 -14.49 -2.83 -4.19
C ILE A 264 -15.74 -2.19 -3.56
N GLU A 265 -16.64 -2.99 -2.98
CA GLU A 265 -17.87 -2.46 -2.36
C GLU A 265 -17.55 -1.52 -1.18
N SER A 266 -16.56 -1.88 -0.35
CA SER A 266 -16.13 -1.05 0.78
C SER A 266 -15.54 0.29 0.30
N LEU A 267 -14.79 0.28 -0.81
CA LEU A 267 -14.25 1.49 -1.43
C LEU A 267 -15.35 2.33 -2.09
N ILE A 268 -16.35 1.73 -2.74
CA ILE A 268 -17.49 2.48 -3.29
C ILE A 268 -18.23 3.22 -2.18
N LEU A 269 -18.53 2.54 -1.06
CA LEU A 269 -19.16 3.16 0.10
C LEU A 269 -18.30 4.29 0.65
N TYR A 270 -16.99 4.08 0.74
CA TYR A 270 -16.04 5.10 1.19
C TYR A 270 -16.05 6.35 0.32
N VAL A 271 -15.91 6.18 -0.99
CA VAL A 271 -15.79 7.31 -1.92
C VAL A 271 -17.10 8.10 -1.98
N ASN A 272 -18.26 7.44 -1.86
CA ASN A 272 -19.54 8.12 -1.72
C ASN A 272 -19.63 8.96 -0.44
N GLN A 273 -19.10 8.48 0.69
CA GLN A 273 -19.06 9.24 1.94
C GLN A 273 -18.12 10.44 1.84
N LEU A 274 -16.93 10.26 1.27
CA LEU A 274 -16.01 11.37 0.99
C LEU A 274 -16.69 12.43 0.11
N LYS A 275 -17.37 11.99 -0.96
CA LYS A 275 -18.07 12.90 -1.88
C LYS A 275 -19.09 13.75 -1.12
N LYS A 276 -19.92 13.13 -0.28
CA LYS A 276 -20.88 13.84 0.56
C LYS A 276 -20.22 14.84 1.50
N HIS A 277 -19.11 14.48 2.14
CA HIS A 277 -18.39 15.39 3.03
C HIS A 277 -17.79 16.58 2.26
N THR A 278 -17.17 16.34 1.10
CA THR A 278 -16.64 17.39 0.23
C THR A 278 -17.75 18.29 -0.32
N GLU A 279 -18.95 17.75 -0.58
CA GLU A 279 -20.14 18.55 -0.94
C GLU A 279 -20.58 19.52 0.17
N GLU A 280 -20.23 19.26 1.43
CA GLU A 280 -20.55 20.10 2.59
C GLU A 280 -19.44 21.15 2.87
N GLU A 281 -18.29 21.08 2.19
CA GLU A 281 -17.19 22.04 2.38
C GLU A 281 -17.49 23.45 1.83
N GLN A 282 -16.96 24.45 2.53
CA GLN A 282 -17.18 25.88 2.25
C GLN A 282 -16.25 26.47 1.18
N ASP A 283 -15.09 25.86 0.92
CA ASP A 283 -14.13 26.37 -0.07
C ASP A 283 -14.48 25.86 -1.49
N PRO A 284 -14.96 26.74 -2.39
CA PRO A 284 -15.51 26.31 -3.68
C PRO A 284 -14.47 25.80 -4.69
N GLU A 285 -13.21 26.26 -4.62
CA GLU A 285 -12.19 25.83 -5.60
C GLU A 285 -11.64 24.44 -5.27
N ASN A 286 -11.26 24.23 -4.01
CA ASN A 286 -10.77 22.93 -3.54
C ASN A 286 -11.87 21.85 -3.64
N LYS A 287 -13.10 22.22 -3.30
CA LYS A 287 -14.29 21.37 -3.44
C LYS A 287 -14.48 20.85 -4.86
N LYS A 288 -14.39 21.72 -5.88
CA LYS A 288 -14.65 21.32 -7.27
C LYS A 288 -13.60 20.33 -7.78
N ALA A 289 -12.34 20.54 -7.45
CA ALA A 289 -11.25 19.64 -7.85
C ALA A 289 -11.40 18.26 -7.18
N ASP A 290 -11.63 18.25 -5.87
CA ASP A 290 -11.76 17.01 -5.09
C ASP A 290 -13.01 16.21 -5.52
N LEU A 291 -14.15 16.87 -5.78
CA LEU A 291 -15.36 16.18 -6.27
C LEU A 291 -15.14 15.50 -7.62
N LYS A 292 -14.41 16.15 -8.55
CA LYS A 292 -14.11 15.57 -9.86
C LYS A 292 -13.27 14.29 -9.71
N VAL A 293 -12.28 14.29 -8.83
CA VAL A 293 -11.44 13.12 -8.53
C VAL A 293 -12.28 11.97 -7.97
N LEU A 294 -13.19 12.27 -7.04
CA LEU A 294 -14.07 11.27 -6.43
C LEU A 294 -15.06 10.67 -7.46
N GLU A 295 -15.57 11.46 -8.39
CA GLU A 295 -16.45 10.99 -9.46
C GLU A 295 -15.74 10.03 -10.43
N VAL A 296 -14.50 10.34 -10.82
CA VAL A 296 -13.70 9.44 -11.65
C VAL A 296 -13.43 8.12 -10.93
N LEU A 297 -13.16 8.17 -9.62
CA LEU A 297 -12.97 6.96 -8.83
C LEU A 297 -14.24 6.11 -8.72
N LEU A 298 -15.40 6.73 -8.44
CA LEU A 298 -16.67 6.01 -8.39
C LEU A 298 -16.98 5.33 -9.72
N GLY A 299 -16.86 6.05 -10.84
CA GLY A 299 -17.09 5.47 -12.16
C GLY A 299 -16.16 4.28 -12.45
N SER A 300 -14.89 4.39 -12.06
CA SER A 300 -13.90 3.31 -12.22
C SER A 300 -14.24 2.10 -11.34
N LEU A 301 -14.63 2.31 -10.08
CA LEU A 301 -15.03 1.24 -9.17
C LEU A 301 -16.32 0.54 -9.60
N ASP A 302 -17.31 1.30 -10.10
CA ASP A 302 -18.55 0.72 -10.64
C ASP A 302 -18.29 -0.13 -11.88
N GLY A 303 -17.35 0.29 -12.75
CA GLY A 303 -16.88 -0.51 -13.87
C GLY A 303 -16.30 -1.85 -13.40
N LEU A 304 -15.38 -1.84 -12.43
CA LEU A 304 -14.81 -3.06 -11.85
C LEU A 304 -15.86 -3.95 -11.17
N ARG A 305 -16.88 -3.35 -10.55
CA ARG A 305 -18.00 -4.10 -9.96
C ARG A 305 -18.84 -4.80 -11.03
N ALA A 306 -19.10 -4.13 -12.16
CA ALA A 306 -19.86 -4.70 -13.28
C ALA A 306 -19.10 -5.86 -13.95
N ASP A 307 -17.79 -5.71 -14.17
CA ASP A 307 -16.94 -6.75 -14.76
C ASP A 307 -16.96 -8.03 -13.92
N ASN A 308 -16.82 -7.90 -12.59
CA ASN A 308 -16.88 -9.01 -11.65
C ASN A 308 -18.25 -9.73 -11.64
N LYS A 309 -19.36 -9.01 -11.85
CA LYS A 309 -20.69 -9.64 -11.99
C LYS A 309 -20.75 -10.47 -13.27
N SER A 310 -20.29 -9.91 -14.40
CA SER A 310 -20.31 -10.60 -15.69
C SER A 310 -19.45 -11.88 -15.72
N GLU A 311 -18.34 -11.91 -14.99
CA GLU A 311 -17.49 -13.09 -14.88
C GLU A 311 -18.12 -14.18 -14.00
N THR A 312 -18.82 -13.77 -12.93
CA THR A 312 -19.63 -14.69 -12.11
C THR A 312 -20.75 -15.30 -12.92
N ASP A 313 -21.49 -14.49 -13.68
CA ASP A 313 -22.59 -14.94 -14.55
C ASP A 313 -22.11 -15.88 -15.67
N ARG A 314 -20.92 -15.65 -16.25
CA ARG A 314 -20.30 -16.56 -17.24
C ARG A 314 -19.87 -17.90 -16.65
N ASN A 315 -19.41 -17.91 -15.41
CA ASN A 315 -19.02 -19.15 -14.73
C ASN A 315 -20.24 -19.94 -14.22
N GLU A 316 -21.32 -19.26 -13.83
CA GLU A 316 -22.61 -19.87 -13.48
C GLU A 316 -23.35 -20.38 -14.74
N SER A 317 -23.27 -19.65 -15.86
CA SER A 317 -23.78 -20.08 -17.18
C SER A 317 -23.07 -21.32 -17.74
N LYS A 318 -21.82 -21.59 -17.34
CA LYS A 318 -21.11 -22.82 -17.70
C LYS A 318 -21.46 -24.01 -16.80
N CYS A 319 -22.09 -23.78 -15.65
CA CYS A 319 -22.52 -24.83 -14.72
C CYS A 319 -24.01 -25.21 -14.84
N SER A 320 -24.78 -24.55 -15.72
CA SER A 320 -26.21 -24.82 -15.90
C SER A 320 -26.56 -25.62 -17.18
N GLY A 321 -25.57 -26.15 -17.89
CA GLY A 321 -25.78 -27.01 -19.05
C GLY A 321 -25.08 -28.36 -18.90
N ILE A 322 -25.71 -29.29 -18.16
CA ILE A 322 -25.81 -30.76 -18.39
C ILE A 322 -26.50 -31.39 -17.15
N VAL A 323 -27.75 -31.83 -17.33
CA VAL A 323 -28.47 -32.85 -16.54
C VAL A 323 -29.31 -33.59 -17.60
N PRO A 324 -29.44 -34.95 -17.68
CA PRO A 324 -29.67 -35.90 -16.57
C PRO A 324 -28.98 -37.28 -16.63
N THR A 325 -28.96 -37.93 -15.45
CA THR A 325 -29.12 -39.37 -15.13
C THR A 325 -28.58 -40.45 -16.09
N MET A 326 -27.64 -41.27 -15.59
CA MET A 326 -27.63 -42.70 -15.90
C MET A 326 -27.48 -43.52 -14.62
N ILE A 327 -28.57 -44.21 -14.28
CA ILE A 327 -28.62 -45.30 -13.31
C ILE A 327 -27.83 -46.46 -13.92
N ILE A 328 -26.81 -46.95 -13.21
CA ILE A 328 -26.30 -48.30 -13.43
C ILE A 328 -26.34 -49.02 -12.08
N ASN A 329 -27.31 -49.93 -11.97
CA ASN A 329 -27.29 -51.03 -10.99
C ASN A 329 -26.10 -51.93 -11.29
N ILE A 330 -25.20 -52.12 -10.31
CA ILE A 330 -24.41 -53.34 -10.23
C ILE A 330 -24.53 -53.88 -8.80
N THR A 331 -25.20 -55.02 -8.72
CA THR A 331 -25.33 -55.93 -7.61
C THR A 331 -24.02 -56.70 -7.35
N ASN A 332 -23.84 -57.08 -6.08
CA ASN A 332 -22.94 -58.12 -5.53
C ASN A 332 -21.44 -57.74 -5.42
N HIS A 333 -20.69 -58.06 -4.35
CA HIS A 333 -20.81 -59.09 -3.32
C HIS A 333 -20.23 -58.59 -1.98
N LYS A 334 -20.89 -58.93 -0.86
CA LYS A 334 -20.25 -59.04 0.46
C LYS A 334 -19.29 -60.23 0.44
N VAL A 335 -18.01 -59.98 0.70
CA VAL A 335 -17.11 -61.02 1.23
C VAL A 335 -17.05 -60.81 2.74
N LYS A 336 -17.57 -61.79 3.47
CA LYS A 336 -17.33 -61.95 4.90
C LYS A 336 -15.85 -62.30 5.10
N THR A 337 -15.19 -61.58 6.00
CA THR A 337 -13.98 -62.02 6.67
C THR A 337 -14.41 -62.59 8.02
N GLU A 338 -14.25 -63.90 8.20
CA GLU A 338 -14.18 -64.57 9.49
C GLU A 338 -13.12 -65.68 9.36
N GLU A 339 -12.15 -65.62 10.29
CA GLU A 339 -11.13 -66.62 10.73
C GLU A 339 -10.16 -67.25 9.72
#